data_AF-A0A8H5MWQ0-F1
#
_entry.id   AF-A0A8H5MWQ0-F1
#
_cell.length_a   1.000
_cell.length_b   1.000
_cell.length_c   1.000
_cell.angle_alpha   90.00
_cell.angle_beta   90.00
_cell.angle_gamma   90.00
#
_symmetry.space_group_name_H-M   'P 1'
#
loop_
_entity.id
_entity.type
_entity.pdbx_description
1 polymer ?
#
loop_
_entity_poly.entity_id
_entity_poly.type
_entity_poly.pdbx_seq_one_letter_code
_entity_poly.pdbx_strand_id
1 'polypeptide(L)'
;MALTEFHHFPLLPLELREEIYSLATPPRFVHVQRFDEQDYDEFAEHLRTAPNAIRLDESLIHFSFNWRSQIPSRPAQHTLERYGFSSTKSAYQPWTVTKLAPQISLDWLSENPGHAWQLCREVSMYSTAPIPTLLHTCRESRDVLIRRGYQLAFRTRSHGPRTWFNYDHDVLFLSHGDDWNTKHRVVSGCAWDIGQFHPDDMQKVKRVALEESTGSLYLAHPKFSEGNYKFSDLSSVLRLFKHIEELLLVEWTDAHIASFCPVKDFDDMPKRRHEYDTQCLWSYQPVSEVDVLPQLFPPTKSWSPLVVASIGPYGELLNNHQGLVRNGYFKMVLESLKEKLVRYRSSVASRNSADTNAWWNLPTIATVHVMSNWGHGLLGRERDGALSRVYKLRKRWLANEKRRSKPLTEREADVFEADEEAYNLVLDPYEAQRIWWIREGILPFLDE
;
A
#
# COMPACT_ATOMS: atom_id res chain seq x y z
N MET A 1 8.70 -24.21 -36.13
CA MET A 1 9.54 -23.70 -37.24
C MET A 1 10.68 -22.94 -36.62
N ALA A 2 11.94 -23.26 -36.93
CA ALA A 2 13.08 -22.47 -36.47
C ALA A 2 13.20 -21.20 -37.31
N LEU A 3 13.43 -20.05 -36.66
CA LEU A 3 13.65 -18.77 -37.35
C LEU A 3 15.00 -18.84 -38.07
N THR A 4 15.01 -18.70 -39.40
CA THR A 4 16.23 -18.81 -40.24
C THR A 4 16.90 -17.47 -40.52
N GLU A 5 16.26 -16.35 -40.19
CA GLU A 5 16.75 -14.99 -40.46
C GLU A 5 16.54 -14.08 -39.24
N PHE A 6 17.53 -13.23 -38.95
CA PHE A 6 17.45 -12.19 -37.94
C PHE A 6 17.48 -10.82 -38.62
N HIS A 7 16.37 -10.09 -38.60
CA HIS A 7 16.30 -8.76 -39.18
C HIS A 7 16.98 -7.73 -38.24
N HIS A 8 17.89 -6.92 -38.79
CA HIS A 8 18.50 -5.83 -38.03
C HIS A 8 17.44 -4.84 -37.56
N PHE A 9 17.45 -4.52 -36.26
CA PHE A 9 16.41 -3.70 -35.62
C PHE A 9 16.13 -2.37 -36.36
N PRO A 10 17.13 -1.56 -36.78
CA PRO A 10 16.86 -0.29 -37.48
C PRO A 10 16.19 -0.44 -38.86
N LEU A 11 16.23 -1.64 -39.45
CA LEU A 11 15.60 -1.93 -40.74
C LEU A 11 14.14 -2.36 -40.58
N LEU A 12 13.67 -2.58 -39.34
CA LEU A 12 12.28 -2.86 -39.08
C LEU A 12 11.42 -1.63 -39.38
N PRO A 13 10.19 -1.82 -39.91
CA PRO A 13 9.18 -0.76 -39.99
C PRO A 13 9.04 -0.01 -38.66
N LEU A 14 8.75 1.29 -38.73
CA LEU A 14 8.66 2.15 -37.55
C LEU A 14 7.66 1.58 -36.54
N GLU A 15 6.52 1.07 -37.02
CA GLU A 15 5.45 0.51 -36.22
C GLU A 15 5.95 -0.68 -35.38
N LEU A 16 6.75 -1.57 -35.98
CA LEU A 16 7.33 -2.70 -35.26
C LEU A 16 8.37 -2.27 -34.23
N ARG A 17 9.18 -1.25 -34.53
CA ARG A 17 10.16 -0.72 -33.57
C ARG A 17 9.47 -0.06 -32.38
N GLU A 18 8.41 0.72 -32.62
CA GLU A 18 7.59 1.33 -31.57
C GLU A 18 6.91 0.28 -30.69
N GLU A 19 6.40 -0.81 -31.27
CA GLU A 19 5.87 -1.94 -30.51
C GLU A 19 6.94 -2.64 -29.67
N ILE A 20 8.13 -2.89 -30.24
CA ILE A 20 9.24 -3.49 -29.49
C ILE A 20 9.64 -2.59 -28.31
N TYR A 21 9.73 -1.27 -28.50
CA TYR A 21 10.03 -0.34 -27.41
C TYR A 21 8.97 -0.38 -26.31
N SER A 22 7.70 -0.53 -26.68
CA SER A 22 6.60 -0.68 -25.73
C SER A 22 6.70 -1.97 -24.93
N LEU A 23 6.87 -3.10 -25.61
CA LEU A 23 6.96 -4.41 -24.98
C LEU A 23 8.20 -4.54 -24.08
N ALA A 24 9.30 -3.88 -24.47
CA ALA A 24 10.53 -3.81 -23.69
C ALA A 24 10.48 -2.79 -22.54
N THR A 25 9.37 -2.05 -22.39
CA THR A 25 9.14 -1.12 -21.26
C THR A 25 7.88 -1.54 -20.50
N PRO A 26 7.94 -2.65 -19.74
CA PRO A 26 6.76 -3.14 -19.03
C PRO A 26 6.31 -2.17 -17.92
N PRO A 27 5.03 -2.22 -17.54
CA PRO A 27 4.53 -1.59 -16.32
C PRO A 27 5.40 -1.91 -15.11
N ARG A 28 5.59 -0.92 -14.24
CA ARG A 28 6.44 -1.03 -13.06
C ARG A 28 5.84 -0.32 -11.86
N PHE A 29 6.26 -0.76 -10.69
CA PHE A 29 6.00 -0.05 -9.44
C PHE A 29 7.05 1.03 -9.26
N VAL A 30 6.58 2.27 -9.10
CA VAL A 30 7.42 3.43 -8.83
C VAL A 30 7.22 3.82 -7.38
N HIS A 31 8.14 3.36 -6.53
CA HIS A 31 8.18 3.74 -5.13
C HIS A 31 8.78 5.14 -5.00
N VAL A 32 7.92 6.11 -4.66
CA VAL A 32 8.32 7.49 -4.42
C VAL A 32 8.60 7.67 -2.93
N GLN A 33 9.84 8.04 -2.63
CA GLN A 33 10.32 8.37 -1.29
C GLN A 33 10.52 9.88 -1.15
N ARG A 34 10.44 10.33 0.09
CA ARG A 34 10.69 11.73 0.47
C ARG A 34 12.06 11.87 1.09
N PHE A 35 12.68 13.02 0.87
CA PHE A 35 13.85 13.49 1.58
C PHE A 35 13.53 14.89 2.11
N ASP A 36 13.47 15.02 3.43
CA ASP A 36 13.31 16.32 4.10
C ASP A 36 14.70 16.98 4.17
N GLU A 37 14.82 18.24 3.74
CA GLU A 37 16.14 18.90 3.64
C GLU A 37 16.72 19.36 4.97
N GLN A 38 15.87 19.50 5.97
CA GLN A 38 16.18 19.87 7.34
C GLN A 38 15.41 18.92 8.27
N ASP A 39 15.82 18.81 9.53
CA ASP A 39 15.02 18.07 10.51
C ASP A 39 13.93 18.97 11.15
N TYR A 40 13.02 18.34 11.88
CA TYR A 40 11.91 19.04 12.52
C TYR A 40 12.37 20.03 13.59
N ASP A 41 13.41 19.70 14.34
CA ASP A 41 13.88 20.51 15.47
C ASP A 41 14.59 21.77 14.95
N GLU A 42 15.43 21.63 13.91
CA GLU A 42 16.04 22.74 13.18
C GLU A 42 14.98 23.68 12.60
N PHE A 43 13.93 23.13 11.97
CA PHE A 43 12.82 23.94 11.47
C PHE A 43 12.06 24.66 12.59
N ALA A 44 11.77 23.98 13.69
CA ALA A 44 11.05 24.57 14.82
C ALA A 44 11.86 25.70 15.47
N GLU A 45 13.18 25.54 15.60
CA GLU A 45 14.08 26.60 16.06
C GLU A 45 14.17 27.76 15.06
N HIS A 46 14.25 27.47 13.76
CA HIS A 46 14.22 28.51 12.72
C HIS A 46 12.93 29.33 12.79
N LEU A 47 11.78 28.65 12.96
CA LEU A 47 10.48 29.29 13.07
C LEU A 47 10.38 30.23 14.28
N ARG A 48 11.00 29.86 15.41
CA ARG A 48 11.04 30.69 16.63
C ARG A 48 11.93 31.91 16.49
N THR A 49 13.00 31.82 15.71
CA THR A 49 14.07 32.83 15.66
C THR A 49 13.97 33.76 14.45
N ALA A 50 13.34 33.33 13.35
CA ALA A 50 13.24 34.09 12.12
C ALA A 50 11.82 34.68 11.90
N PRO A 51 11.67 36.01 11.91
CA PRO A 51 10.39 36.63 11.59
C PRO A 51 10.01 36.38 10.13
N ASN A 52 8.75 35.99 9.88
CA ASN A 52 8.22 35.64 8.56
C ASN A 52 8.87 34.42 7.87
N ALA A 53 9.34 33.44 8.65
CA ALA A 53 9.91 32.20 8.12
C ALA A 53 8.90 31.36 7.29
N ILE A 54 7.59 31.53 7.51
CA ILE A 54 6.56 30.71 6.87
C ILE A 54 6.20 31.27 5.49
N ARG A 55 6.26 30.41 4.48
CA ARG A 55 5.68 30.64 3.16
C ARG A 55 4.71 29.52 2.82
N LEU A 56 3.45 29.89 2.68
CA LEU A 56 2.41 29.00 2.19
C LEU A 56 2.40 28.99 0.66
N ASP A 57 1.99 27.85 0.10
CA ASP A 57 1.87 27.64 -1.34
C ASP A 57 0.39 27.47 -1.74
N GLU A 58 0.03 27.93 -2.94
CA GLU A 58 -1.36 27.90 -3.45
C GLU A 58 -1.92 26.47 -3.55
N SER A 59 -1.07 25.47 -3.82
CA SER A 59 -1.50 24.07 -3.93
C SER A 59 -2.15 23.52 -2.67
N LEU A 60 -1.92 24.14 -1.51
CA LEU A 60 -2.56 23.77 -0.24
C LEU A 60 -4.09 23.86 -0.29
N ILE A 61 -4.66 24.63 -1.22
CA ILE A 61 -6.11 24.66 -1.47
C ILE A 61 -6.65 23.26 -1.77
N HIS A 62 -5.91 22.45 -2.55
CA HIS A 62 -6.32 21.09 -2.92
C HIS A 62 -6.52 20.18 -1.71
N PHE A 63 -5.74 20.42 -0.65
CA PHE A 63 -5.75 19.67 0.60
C PHE A 63 -6.70 20.26 1.65
N SER A 64 -7.42 21.33 1.33
CA SER A 64 -8.19 22.12 2.30
C SER A 64 -9.20 21.32 3.10
N PHE A 65 -9.80 20.29 2.53
CA PHE A 65 -10.75 19.44 3.25
C PHE A 65 -10.11 18.64 4.39
N ASN A 66 -8.78 18.41 4.38
CA ASN A 66 -8.06 17.74 5.44
C ASN A 66 -7.68 18.71 6.57
N TRP A 67 -7.13 19.87 6.21
CA TRP A 67 -6.55 20.79 7.20
C TRP A 67 -7.56 21.82 7.77
N ARG A 68 -8.62 22.20 7.05
CA ARG A 68 -9.49 23.32 7.45
C ARG A 68 -10.24 23.13 8.76
N SER A 69 -10.46 21.90 9.19
CA SER A 69 -11.10 21.60 10.49
C SER A 69 -10.09 21.50 11.62
N GLN A 70 -8.79 21.42 11.30
CA GLN A 70 -7.70 21.30 12.26
C GLN A 70 -7.06 22.66 12.55
N ILE A 71 -7.17 23.60 11.61
CA ILE A 71 -6.57 24.94 11.72
C ILE A 71 -7.68 25.97 12.03
N PRO A 72 -7.52 26.82 13.07
CA PRO A 72 -8.50 27.83 13.38
C PRO A 72 -8.59 28.89 12.28
N SER A 73 -9.82 29.15 11.82
CA SER A 73 -10.10 30.13 10.76
C SER A 73 -10.02 31.59 11.21
N ARG A 74 -9.92 31.85 12.52
CA ARG A 74 -9.77 33.20 13.08
C ARG A 74 -8.70 33.19 14.17
N PRO A 75 -7.76 34.16 14.17
CA PRO A 75 -6.89 34.35 15.32
C PRO A 75 -7.73 34.75 16.53
N ALA A 76 -7.34 34.27 17.71
CA ALA A 76 -7.94 34.71 18.99
C ALA A 76 -7.63 36.19 19.28
N GLN A 77 -6.56 36.73 18.67
CA GLN A 77 -6.08 38.08 18.87
C GLN A 77 -6.79 39.09 17.94
N HIS A 78 -7.24 40.21 18.52
CA HIS A 78 -7.76 41.33 17.75
C HIS A 78 -6.63 42.02 17.00
N THR A 79 -6.77 42.20 15.68
CA THR A 79 -5.80 42.94 14.88
C THR A 79 -5.80 44.42 15.26
N LEU A 80 -4.66 45.09 15.11
CA LEU A 80 -4.54 46.54 15.36
C LEU A 80 -5.48 47.37 14.47
N GLU A 81 -5.89 46.82 13.32
CA GLU A 81 -6.89 47.41 12.43
C GLU A 81 -8.24 47.62 13.10
N ARG A 82 -8.60 46.73 14.04
CA ARG A 82 -9.82 46.87 14.85
C ARG A 82 -9.76 48.06 15.82
N TYR A 83 -8.55 48.55 16.09
CA TYR A 83 -8.28 49.76 16.89
C TYR A 83 -7.93 50.98 16.01
N GLY A 84 -8.16 50.90 14.69
CA GLY A 84 -7.98 52.03 13.78
C GLY A 84 -6.58 52.16 13.16
N PHE A 85 -5.68 51.19 13.39
CA PHE A 85 -4.36 51.18 12.75
C PHE A 85 -4.42 50.48 11.38
N SER A 86 -4.15 51.19 10.30
CA SER A 86 -4.08 50.59 8.97
C SER A 86 -2.64 50.11 8.67
N SER A 87 -2.45 48.82 8.42
CA SER A 87 -1.24 48.32 7.77
C SER A 87 -1.33 48.54 6.27
N THR A 88 -0.24 49.00 5.64
CA THR A 88 -0.15 49.10 4.16
C THR A 88 0.27 47.78 3.51
N LYS A 89 0.70 46.78 4.31
CA LYS A 89 1.03 45.43 3.83
C LYS A 89 -0.14 44.49 4.10
N SER A 90 -0.73 43.95 3.03
CA SER A 90 -1.66 42.84 3.12
C SER A 90 -0.95 41.60 3.68
N ALA A 91 -1.58 40.86 4.59
CA ALA A 91 -1.08 39.57 5.03
C ALA A 91 -0.85 38.65 3.83
N TYR A 92 0.31 37.97 3.78
CA TYR A 92 0.61 37.02 2.70
C TYR A 92 -0.37 35.85 2.76
N GLN A 93 -1.21 35.74 1.73
CA GLN A 93 -2.20 34.67 1.57
C GLN A 93 -2.22 34.29 0.09
N PRO A 94 -1.71 33.10 -0.30
CA PRO A 94 -1.50 32.77 -1.71
C PRO A 94 -2.78 32.37 -2.44
N TRP A 95 -3.94 32.42 -1.78
CA TRP A 95 -5.24 32.09 -2.38
C TRP A 95 -6.35 33.02 -1.94
N THR A 96 -7.43 33.05 -2.73
CA THR A 96 -8.64 33.79 -2.34
C THR A 96 -9.35 33.07 -1.19
N VAL A 97 -9.57 33.76 -0.08
CA VAL A 97 -10.20 33.19 1.11
C VAL A 97 -11.66 32.82 0.83
N THR A 98 -11.99 31.55 1.06
CA THR A 98 -13.36 31.02 0.91
C THR A 98 -13.73 30.16 2.10
N LYS A 99 -14.98 29.69 2.17
CA LYS A 99 -15.39 28.68 3.16
C LYS A 99 -14.65 27.35 2.99
N LEU A 100 -14.24 27.03 1.76
CA LEU A 100 -13.54 25.78 1.43
C LEU A 100 -12.06 25.86 1.75
N ALA A 101 -11.43 26.98 1.41
CA ALA A 101 -10.04 27.30 1.71
C ALA A 101 -10.00 28.57 2.58
N PRO A 102 -10.20 28.44 3.90
CA PRO A 102 -10.15 29.59 4.80
C PRO A 102 -8.74 30.17 4.88
N GLN A 103 -8.64 31.37 5.45
CA GLN A 103 -7.35 32.00 5.75
C GLN A 103 -6.60 31.16 6.79
N ILE A 104 -5.29 31.02 6.63
CA ILE A 104 -4.43 30.43 7.66
C ILE A 104 -3.64 31.56 8.31
N SER A 105 -3.77 31.70 9.64
CA SER A 105 -3.00 32.70 10.38
C SER A 105 -1.53 32.29 10.46
N LEU A 106 -0.63 33.14 9.93
CA LEU A 106 0.81 32.92 10.04
C LEU A 106 1.30 33.03 11.49
N ASP A 107 0.69 33.91 12.29
CA ASP A 107 1.01 34.03 13.73
C ASP A 107 0.68 32.73 14.48
N TRP A 108 -0.48 32.14 14.18
CA TRP A 108 -0.87 30.87 14.76
C TRP A 108 0.08 29.74 14.33
N LEU A 109 0.49 29.71 13.06
CA LEU A 109 1.45 28.72 12.58
C LEU A 109 2.82 28.86 13.25
N SER A 110 3.29 30.08 13.53
CA SER A 110 4.53 30.33 14.27
C SER A 110 4.49 29.73 15.68
N GLU A 111 3.33 29.72 16.33
CA GLU A 111 3.12 29.07 17.64
C GLU A 111 2.88 27.56 17.54
N ASN A 112 2.61 27.04 16.35
CA ASN A 112 2.25 25.64 16.09
C ASN A 112 3.19 24.98 15.06
N PRO A 113 4.48 24.77 15.41
CA PRO A 113 5.50 24.27 14.49
C PRO A 113 5.14 22.93 13.82
N GLY A 114 4.41 22.05 14.51
CA GLY A 114 3.93 20.78 13.91
C GLY A 114 2.99 20.97 12.71
N HIS A 115 2.14 21.99 12.74
CA HIS A 115 1.26 22.32 11.61
C HIS A 115 2.02 23.07 10.53
N ALA A 116 2.90 24.01 10.91
CA ALA A 116 3.75 24.73 9.98
C ALA A 116 4.64 23.75 9.20
N TRP A 117 5.26 22.78 9.88
CA TRP A 117 6.07 21.72 9.28
C TRP A 117 5.32 20.99 8.17
N GLN A 118 4.10 20.52 8.44
CA GLN A 118 3.32 19.79 7.44
C GLN A 118 2.95 20.63 6.21
N LEU A 119 2.78 21.95 6.38
CA LEU A 119 2.34 22.87 5.33
C LEU A 119 3.49 23.44 4.48
N CYS A 120 4.64 23.73 5.08
CA CYS A 120 5.71 24.49 4.42
C CYS A 120 7.11 23.88 4.51
N ARG A 121 7.29 22.65 5.04
CA ARG A 121 8.60 21.99 5.02
C ARG A 121 9.13 21.80 3.60
N GLU A 122 10.44 21.91 3.46
CA GLU A 122 11.12 21.66 2.20
C GLU A 122 11.39 20.17 2.02
N VAL A 123 10.82 19.61 0.95
CA VAL A 123 10.88 18.17 0.65
C VAL A 123 11.26 18.01 -0.80
N SER A 124 12.19 17.10 -1.06
CA SER A 124 12.39 16.56 -2.40
C SER A 124 11.85 15.14 -2.47
N MET A 125 11.29 14.78 -3.63
CA MET A 125 10.82 13.42 -3.89
C MET A 125 11.74 12.74 -4.88
N TYR A 126 12.10 11.50 -4.59
CA TYR A 126 12.92 10.66 -5.46
C TYR A 126 12.33 9.25 -5.51
N SER A 127 12.76 8.47 -6.49
CA SER A 127 12.33 7.09 -6.64
C SER A 127 13.52 6.17 -6.77
N THR A 128 13.47 5.03 -6.10
CA THR A 128 14.45 3.96 -6.28
C THR A 128 14.10 3.08 -7.48
N ALA A 129 12.90 3.17 -8.04
CA ALA A 129 12.54 2.42 -9.24
C ALA A 129 13.49 2.76 -10.40
N PRO A 130 14.02 1.75 -11.12
CA PRO A 130 15.01 1.96 -12.16
C PRO A 130 14.45 2.81 -13.29
N ILE A 131 15.21 3.73 -13.89
CA ILE A 131 14.71 4.49 -15.04
C ILE A 131 14.58 3.54 -16.24
N PRO A 132 13.53 3.61 -17.10
CA PRO A 132 13.41 2.71 -18.23
C PRO A 132 14.65 2.83 -19.11
N THR A 133 15.35 1.71 -19.34
CA THR A 133 16.61 1.67 -20.10
C THR A 133 16.46 2.31 -21.48
N LEU A 134 15.28 2.16 -22.09
CA LEU A 134 14.96 2.72 -23.40
C LEU A 134 14.83 4.25 -23.42
N LEU A 135 14.68 4.94 -22.28
CA LEU A 135 14.81 6.40 -22.22
C LEU A 135 16.26 6.89 -22.40
N HIS A 136 17.23 5.98 -22.23
CA HIS A 136 18.67 6.26 -22.29
C HIS A 136 19.38 5.56 -23.45
N THR A 137 18.71 4.69 -24.20
CA THR A 137 19.34 3.88 -25.26
C THR A 137 19.65 4.70 -26.50
N CYS A 138 18.64 5.36 -27.10
CA CYS A 138 18.83 6.21 -28.27
C CYS A 138 17.75 7.29 -28.34
N ARG A 139 17.94 8.27 -29.25
CA ARG A 139 16.99 9.37 -29.44
C ARG A 139 15.59 8.87 -29.82
N GLU A 140 15.51 7.90 -30.72
CA GLU A 140 14.23 7.37 -31.19
C GLU A 140 13.44 6.71 -30.07
N SER A 141 14.06 5.80 -29.31
CA SER A 141 13.38 5.12 -28.20
C SER A 141 12.93 6.11 -27.13
N ARG A 142 13.73 7.13 -26.84
CA ARG A 142 13.38 8.21 -25.92
C ARG A 142 12.18 9.01 -26.42
N ASP A 143 12.18 9.43 -27.69
CA ASP A 143 11.10 10.21 -28.29
C ASP A 143 9.80 9.39 -28.36
N VAL A 144 9.88 8.09 -28.62
CA VAL A 144 8.74 7.17 -28.57
C VAL A 144 8.16 7.08 -27.16
N LEU A 145 8.99 6.85 -26.15
CA LEU A 145 8.51 6.72 -24.77
C LEU A 145 7.94 8.03 -24.21
N ILE A 146 8.52 9.18 -24.54
CA ILE A 146 7.97 10.50 -24.18
C ILE A 146 6.61 10.71 -24.87
N ARG A 147 6.50 10.40 -26.17
CA ARG A 147 5.22 10.48 -26.90
C ARG A 147 4.15 9.55 -26.31
N ARG A 148 4.57 8.41 -25.74
CA ARG A 148 3.68 7.45 -25.03
C ARG A 148 3.40 7.84 -23.57
N GLY A 149 3.86 8.99 -23.09
CA GLY A 149 3.44 9.56 -21.81
C GLY A 149 4.47 9.52 -20.67
N TYR A 150 5.69 9.03 -20.90
CA TYR A 150 6.76 9.18 -19.92
C TYR A 150 7.16 10.64 -19.76
N GLN A 151 7.17 11.14 -18.53
CA GLN A 151 7.66 12.46 -18.17
C GLN A 151 8.26 12.48 -16.77
N LEU A 152 9.02 13.54 -16.44
CA LEU A 152 9.42 13.78 -15.05
C LEU A 152 8.19 14.22 -14.25
N ALA A 153 7.96 13.54 -13.13
CA ALA A 153 6.81 13.69 -12.26
C ALA A 153 7.21 13.81 -10.78
N PHE A 154 6.20 14.05 -9.96
CA PHE A 154 6.24 14.14 -8.50
C PHE A 154 7.08 15.31 -8.02
N ARG A 155 6.72 16.49 -8.54
CA ARG A 155 7.21 17.76 -7.96
C ARG A 155 6.57 17.98 -6.58
N THR A 156 7.26 18.73 -5.75
CA THR A 156 6.75 19.19 -4.45
C THR A 156 6.52 20.71 -4.51
N ARG A 157 6.16 21.30 -3.37
CA ARG A 157 6.02 22.77 -3.24
C ARG A 157 7.38 23.49 -3.24
N SER A 158 8.46 22.80 -2.86
CA SER A 158 9.80 23.38 -2.82
C SER A 158 10.72 22.87 -3.94
N HIS A 159 10.42 21.73 -4.56
CA HIS A 159 11.29 21.10 -5.55
C HIS A 159 10.58 20.71 -6.85
N GLY A 160 11.32 20.84 -7.95
CA GLY A 160 10.89 20.35 -9.26
C GLY A 160 10.79 18.81 -9.33
N PRO A 161 10.17 18.27 -10.40
CA PRO A 161 9.99 16.84 -10.57
C PRO A 161 11.31 16.12 -10.89
N ARG A 162 11.51 14.93 -10.33
CA ARG A 162 12.79 14.18 -10.43
C ARG A 162 12.62 12.72 -10.86
N THR A 163 11.40 12.22 -10.95
CA THR A 163 11.12 10.80 -11.19
C THR A 163 10.46 10.61 -12.55
N TRP A 164 11.03 9.75 -13.41
CA TRP A 164 10.34 9.35 -14.65
C TRP A 164 9.13 8.49 -14.33
N PHE A 165 7.96 8.90 -14.80
CA PHE A 165 6.71 8.20 -14.55
C PHE A 165 5.83 8.26 -15.80
N ASN A 166 5.15 7.14 -16.09
CA ASN A 166 4.07 7.09 -17.07
C ASN A 166 2.73 6.90 -16.35
N TYR A 167 1.87 7.91 -16.41
CA TYR A 167 0.59 7.91 -15.69
C TYR A 167 -0.40 6.81 -16.16
N ASP A 168 -0.24 6.33 -17.39
CA ASP A 168 -1.08 5.28 -17.99
C ASP A 168 -0.51 3.88 -17.81
N HIS A 169 0.80 3.72 -17.58
CA HIS A 169 1.49 2.42 -17.49
C HIS A 169 2.12 2.08 -16.14
N ASP A 170 2.60 3.07 -15.38
CA ASP A 170 3.24 2.83 -14.09
C ASP A 170 2.20 2.79 -12.94
N VAL A 171 2.60 2.18 -11.83
CA VAL A 171 1.85 2.16 -10.56
C VAL A 171 2.62 2.96 -9.53
N LEU A 172 1.98 3.98 -8.93
CA LEU A 172 2.57 4.73 -7.83
C LEU A 172 2.52 3.88 -6.56
N PHE A 173 3.67 3.50 -6.03
CA PHE A 173 3.76 2.79 -4.75
C PHE A 173 4.03 3.78 -3.62
N LEU A 174 3.14 3.78 -2.63
CA LEU A 174 3.20 4.65 -1.47
C LEU A 174 3.46 3.83 -0.21
N SER A 175 4.59 4.12 0.44
CA SER A 175 4.92 3.51 1.71
C SER A 175 4.06 4.03 2.84
N HIS A 176 3.83 3.19 3.84
CA HIS A 176 3.19 3.60 5.08
C HIS A 176 4.12 4.58 5.80
N GLY A 177 3.63 5.75 6.20
CA GLY A 177 4.45 6.78 6.83
C GLY A 177 4.89 6.40 8.24
N ASP A 178 6.13 6.75 8.58
CA ASP A 178 6.76 6.55 9.91
C ASP A 178 6.28 7.57 10.96
N ASP A 179 5.41 8.51 10.60
CA ASP A 179 5.00 9.65 11.42
C ASP A 179 4.01 9.27 12.55
N TRP A 180 4.19 8.11 13.19
CA TRP A 180 3.45 7.68 14.38
C TRP A 180 3.57 8.69 15.54
N ASN A 181 4.60 9.55 15.51
CA ASN A 181 4.84 10.57 16.54
C ASN A 181 4.39 11.99 16.19
N THR A 182 4.13 12.33 14.91
CA THR A 182 3.47 13.61 14.61
C THR A 182 1.97 13.35 14.52
N LYS A 183 1.22 13.80 15.54
CA LYS A 183 -0.25 13.69 15.63
C LYS A 183 -1.01 14.41 14.50
N HIS A 184 -0.33 14.81 13.43
CA HIS A 184 -0.75 15.84 12.51
C HIS A 184 -0.72 15.31 11.07
N ARG A 185 -1.66 14.40 10.74
CA ARG A 185 -2.06 14.06 9.36
C ARG A 185 -2.82 15.24 8.71
N VAL A 186 -2.29 16.45 8.84
CA VAL A 186 -2.99 17.71 8.57
C VAL A 186 -3.25 17.87 7.08
N VAL A 187 -2.22 17.64 6.25
CA VAL A 187 -2.31 17.80 4.80
C VAL A 187 -2.73 16.48 4.15
N SER A 188 -2.05 15.38 4.50
CA SER A 188 -2.27 14.05 3.92
C SER A 188 -3.64 13.47 4.26
N GLY A 189 -4.12 13.65 5.49
CA GLY A 189 -5.39 13.06 5.97
C GLY A 189 -5.41 11.53 6.02
N CYS A 190 -4.26 10.87 5.82
CA CYS A 190 -4.09 9.42 5.78
C CYS A 190 -2.68 9.01 6.25
N ALA A 191 -2.42 7.70 6.29
CA ALA A 191 -1.15 7.14 6.76
C ALA A 191 0.01 7.21 5.76
N TRP A 192 -0.25 7.38 4.45
CA TRP A 192 0.78 7.27 3.39
C TRP A 192 1.46 8.59 2.99
N ASP A 193 1.46 9.59 3.89
CA ASP A 193 2.09 10.91 3.71
C ASP A 193 2.00 11.56 2.31
N ILE A 194 0.81 11.48 1.69
CA ILE A 194 0.57 11.96 0.33
C ILE A 194 0.45 13.48 0.20
N GLY A 195 0.51 14.20 1.32
CA GLY A 195 0.29 15.64 1.38
C GLY A 195 1.35 16.44 0.64
N GLN A 196 2.55 15.88 0.46
CA GLN A 196 3.69 16.57 -0.17
C GLN A 196 3.69 16.52 -1.70
N PHE A 197 2.83 15.70 -2.31
CA PHE A 197 2.72 15.61 -3.76
C PHE A 197 2.06 16.88 -4.32
N HIS A 198 2.54 17.37 -5.46
CA HIS A 198 1.84 18.48 -6.12
C HIS A 198 0.52 18.01 -6.75
N PRO A 199 -0.59 18.75 -6.59
CA PRO A 199 -1.91 18.38 -7.14
C PRO A 199 -1.92 18.06 -8.64
N ASP A 200 -1.17 18.81 -9.46
CA ASP A 200 -1.03 18.56 -10.91
C ASP A 200 -0.59 17.13 -11.25
N ASP A 201 0.26 16.53 -10.42
CA ASP A 201 0.73 15.16 -10.63
C ASP A 201 -0.27 14.18 -10.01
N MET A 202 -0.78 14.46 -8.80
CA MET A 202 -1.79 13.61 -8.13
C MET A 202 -3.04 13.40 -8.99
N GLN A 203 -3.52 14.43 -9.67
CA GLN A 203 -4.70 14.34 -10.52
C GLN A 203 -4.47 13.49 -11.78
N LYS A 204 -3.23 13.22 -12.17
CA LYS A 204 -2.92 12.38 -13.35
C LYS A 204 -2.72 10.91 -12.98
N VAL A 205 -2.46 10.58 -11.71
CA VAL A 205 -2.21 9.20 -11.28
C VAL A 205 -3.47 8.35 -11.39
N LYS A 206 -3.36 7.24 -12.12
CA LYS A 206 -4.44 6.29 -12.34
C LYS A 206 -4.35 5.03 -11.49
N ARG A 207 -3.13 4.63 -11.08
CA ARG A 207 -2.92 3.41 -10.31
C ARG A 207 -2.06 3.69 -9.09
N VAL A 208 -2.56 3.27 -7.93
CA VAL A 208 -1.90 3.46 -6.64
C VAL A 208 -1.82 2.13 -5.90
N ALA A 209 -0.64 1.82 -5.37
CA ALA A 209 -0.41 0.74 -4.43
C ALA A 209 -0.08 1.32 -3.06
N LEU A 210 -0.79 0.85 -2.03
CA LEU A 210 -0.65 1.34 -0.66
C LEU A 210 -0.01 0.25 0.21
N GLU A 211 1.18 0.49 0.74
CA GLU A 211 1.84 -0.42 1.67
C GLU A 211 1.02 -0.60 2.97
N GLU A 212 1.04 -1.82 3.54
CA GLU A 212 0.36 -2.19 4.79
C GLU A 212 -1.15 -1.83 4.84
N SER A 213 -1.82 -1.85 3.69
CA SER A 213 -3.17 -1.32 3.56
C SER A 213 -4.27 -2.38 3.56
N THR A 214 -3.94 -3.68 3.52
CA THR A 214 -4.94 -4.76 3.55
C THR A 214 -5.71 -4.83 4.86
N GLY A 215 -5.18 -4.28 5.96
CA GLY A 215 -5.96 -4.09 7.19
C GLY A 215 -7.20 -3.18 7.00
N SER A 216 -7.26 -2.39 5.93
CA SER A 216 -8.48 -1.66 5.55
C SER A 216 -9.65 -2.60 5.23
N LEU A 217 -9.40 -3.87 4.91
CA LEU A 217 -10.45 -4.88 4.76
C LEU A 217 -11.22 -5.11 6.06
N TYR A 218 -10.64 -4.81 7.22
CA TYR A 218 -11.33 -4.91 8.51
C TYR A 218 -12.52 -3.96 8.58
N LEU A 219 -12.46 -2.84 7.85
CA LEU A 219 -13.56 -1.90 7.74
C LEU A 219 -14.78 -2.51 7.02
N ALA A 220 -14.60 -3.57 6.24
CA ALA A 220 -15.69 -4.33 5.62
C ALA A 220 -16.48 -5.16 6.65
N HIS A 221 -15.90 -5.50 7.80
CA HIS A 221 -16.58 -6.30 8.82
C HIS A 221 -17.59 -5.46 9.62
N PRO A 222 -18.83 -5.95 9.87
CA PRO A 222 -19.87 -5.18 10.57
C PRO A 222 -19.60 -4.93 12.06
N LYS A 223 -18.83 -5.79 12.74
CA LYS A 223 -18.56 -5.68 14.18
C LYS A 223 -17.17 -5.12 14.49
N PHE A 224 -16.36 -4.83 13.48
CA PHE A 224 -15.04 -4.26 13.69
C PHE A 224 -15.19 -2.78 14.07
N SER A 225 -14.60 -2.37 15.19
CA SER A 225 -14.49 -0.96 15.56
C SER A 225 -13.31 -0.33 14.84
N GLU A 226 -13.46 0.90 14.36
CA GLU A 226 -12.37 1.69 13.75
C GLU A 226 -11.24 1.89 14.77
N GLY A 227 -10.24 1.01 14.74
CA GLY A 227 -9.00 1.13 15.49
C GLY A 227 -7.93 1.85 14.67
N ASN A 228 -6.88 1.11 14.32
CA ASN A 228 -5.74 1.63 13.55
C ASN A 228 -6.08 1.94 12.08
N TYR A 229 -7.17 1.37 11.54
CA TYR A 229 -7.65 1.60 10.17
C TYR A 229 -8.92 2.44 10.19
N LYS A 230 -8.99 3.45 9.31
CA LYS A 230 -10.10 4.40 9.25
C LYS A 230 -10.58 4.59 7.82
N PHE A 231 -11.89 4.69 7.61
CA PHE A 231 -12.44 5.06 6.30
C PHE A 231 -11.93 6.43 5.81
N SER A 232 -11.55 7.32 6.74
CA SER A 232 -10.93 8.60 6.40
C SER A 232 -9.61 8.43 5.63
N ASP A 233 -8.82 7.40 5.93
CA ASP A 233 -7.50 7.22 5.31
C ASP A 233 -7.66 6.89 3.82
N LEU A 234 -8.50 5.89 3.49
CA LEU A 234 -8.83 5.57 2.10
C LEU A 234 -9.57 6.72 1.41
N SER A 235 -10.51 7.37 2.11
CA SER A 235 -11.22 8.51 1.55
C SER A 235 -10.28 9.67 1.19
N SER A 236 -9.24 9.93 1.97
CA SER A 236 -8.26 10.98 1.68
C SER A 236 -7.46 10.66 0.42
N VAL A 237 -6.98 9.41 0.29
CA VAL A 237 -6.28 8.95 -0.92
C VAL A 237 -7.17 9.15 -2.15
N LEU A 238 -8.41 8.65 -2.11
CA LEU A 238 -9.34 8.71 -3.25
C LEU A 238 -9.73 10.15 -3.61
N ARG A 239 -9.87 11.05 -2.62
CA ARG A 239 -10.18 12.47 -2.85
C ARG A 239 -9.00 13.24 -3.44
N LEU A 240 -7.79 12.99 -2.95
CA LEU A 240 -6.59 13.71 -3.40
C LEU A 240 -6.12 13.23 -4.78
N PHE A 241 -6.22 11.92 -5.05
CA PHE A 241 -5.97 11.31 -6.35
C PHE A 241 -7.29 11.04 -7.07
N LYS A 242 -7.88 12.11 -7.62
CA LYS A 242 -9.24 12.12 -8.16
C LYS A 242 -9.51 11.09 -9.27
N HIS A 243 -8.47 10.72 -10.01
CA HIS A 243 -8.56 9.91 -11.24
C HIS A 243 -8.02 8.49 -11.07
N ILE A 244 -7.95 7.96 -9.84
CA ILE A 244 -7.59 6.56 -9.62
C ILE A 244 -8.61 5.64 -10.32
N GLU A 245 -8.10 4.77 -11.17
CA GLU A 245 -8.78 3.67 -11.85
C GLU A 245 -8.55 2.34 -11.10
N GLU A 246 -7.37 2.18 -10.50
CA GLU A 246 -6.97 0.97 -9.76
C GLU A 246 -6.28 1.29 -8.42
N LEU A 247 -6.78 0.68 -7.35
CA LEU A 247 -6.24 0.76 -6.00
C LEU A 247 -5.79 -0.63 -5.54
N LEU A 248 -4.50 -0.80 -5.37
CA LEU A 248 -3.88 -2.03 -4.90
C LEU A 248 -3.63 -1.93 -3.40
N LEU A 249 -4.32 -2.78 -2.63
CA LEU A 249 -4.08 -2.93 -1.21
C LEU A 249 -2.97 -3.95 -1.00
N VAL A 250 -1.81 -3.50 -0.51
CA VAL A 250 -0.61 -4.34 -0.39
C VAL A 250 -0.58 -5.06 0.94
N GLU A 251 -0.50 -6.39 0.87
CA GLU A 251 -0.39 -7.29 2.02
C GLU A 251 1.07 -7.43 2.45
N TRP A 252 1.94 -7.88 1.55
CA TRP A 252 3.35 -8.12 1.83
C TRP A 252 4.24 -7.49 0.77
N THR A 253 5.41 -7.06 1.23
CA THR A 253 6.55 -6.60 0.43
C THR A 253 7.78 -7.46 0.68
N ASP A 254 8.88 -7.21 -0.04
CA ASP A 254 10.17 -7.89 0.20
C ASP A 254 10.59 -7.77 1.69
N ALA A 255 10.35 -6.61 2.31
CA ALA A 255 10.68 -6.37 3.72
C ALA A 255 9.90 -7.27 4.67
N HIS A 256 8.60 -7.47 4.40
CA HIS A 256 7.75 -8.38 5.16
C HIS A 256 8.31 -9.79 5.05
N ILE A 257 8.48 -10.32 3.84
CA ILE A 257 8.97 -11.68 3.60
C ILE A 257 10.36 -11.90 4.23
N ALA A 258 11.24 -10.91 4.14
CA ALA A 258 12.57 -10.95 4.74
C ALA A 258 12.55 -11.07 6.28
N SER A 259 11.54 -10.50 6.94
CA SER A 259 11.40 -10.58 8.40
C SER A 259 11.03 -11.98 8.91
N PHE A 260 10.50 -12.85 8.04
CA PHE A 260 10.08 -14.21 8.40
C PHE A 260 11.02 -15.31 7.90
N CYS A 261 11.88 -15.03 6.92
CA CYS A 261 12.71 -16.05 6.32
C CYS A 261 13.93 -16.43 7.19
N PRO A 262 14.43 -17.67 7.10
CA PRO A 262 15.70 -18.04 7.70
C PRO A 262 16.84 -17.14 7.23
N VAL A 263 17.84 -16.86 8.09
CA VAL A 263 19.01 -16.01 7.78
C VAL A 263 19.68 -16.38 6.46
N LYS A 264 19.76 -17.69 6.15
CA LYS A 264 20.35 -18.17 4.90
C LYS A 264 19.62 -17.65 3.65
N ASP A 265 18.29 -17.62 3.66
CA ASP A 265 17.49 -17.11 2.53
C ASP A 265 17.59 -15.58 2.41
N PHE A 266 17.84 -14.88 3.53
CA PHE A 266 18.08 -13.43 3.55
C PHE A 266 19.41 -13.06 2.89
N ASP A 267 20.47 -13.84 3.15
CA ASP A 267 21.78 -13.62 2.52
C ASP A 267 21.77 -13.83 0.99
N ASP A 268 20.84 -14.66 0.51
CA ASP A 268 20.59 -14.91 -0.92
C ASP A 268 19.78 -13.79 -1.60
N MET A 269 19.34 -12.77 -0.85
CA MET A 269 18.59 -11.64 -1.42
C MET A 269 19.46 -10.90 -2.45
N PRO A 270 18.96 -10.73 -3.69
CA PRO A 270 19.70 -10.02 -4.73
C PRO A 270 19.92 -8.57 -4.30
N LYS A 271 21.17 -8.24 -4.01
CA LYS A 271 21.58 -6.86 -3.78
C LYS A 271 21.62 -6.15 -5.12
N ARG A 272 20.87 -5.06 -5.23
CA ARG A 272 20.92 -4.21 -6.42
C ARG A 272 22.34 -3.70 -6.65
N ARG A 273 23.02 -4.24 -7.67
CA ARG A 273 24.40 -3.83 -8.01
C ARG A 273 24.45 -2.63 -8.94
N HIS A 274 23.45 -2.53 -9.82
CA HIS A 274 23.34 -1.48 -10.82
C HIS A 274 21.89 -1.02 -10.97
N GLU A 275 21.70 0.17 -11.54
CA GLU A 275 20.36 0.72 -11.74
C GLU A 275 19.49 -0.14 -12.67
N TYR A 276 20.08 -0.87 -13.62
CA TYR A 276 19.37 -1.74 -14.57
C TYR A 276 19.20 -3.19 -14.11
N ASP A 277 19.45 -3.50 -12.84
CA ASP A 277 19.28 -4.85 -12.31
C ASP A 277 17.78 -5.24 -12.28
N THR A 278 17.41 -6.16 -13.16
CA THR A 278 16.03 -6.62 -13.31
C THR A 278 15.60 -7.60 -12.22
N GLN A 279 16.54 -8.15 -11.43
CA GLN A 279 16.21 -9.08 -10.35
C GLN A 279 15.51 -8.39 -9.18
N CYS A 280 15.72 -7.07 -9.05
CA CYS A 280 15.10 -6.23 -8.05
C CYS A 280 13.83 -5.52 -8.54
N LEU A 281 13.34 -5.83 -9.75
CA LEU A 281 12.11 -5.23 -10.26
C LEU A 281 10.91 -5.77 -9.50
N TRP A 282 10.11 -4.85 -8.97
CA TRP A 282 8.87 -5.19 -8.31
C TRP A 282 7.78 -5.51 -9.32
N SER A 283 7.07 -6.59 -9.03
CA SER A 283 5.83 -6.99 -9.66
C SER A 283 4.82 -7.36 -8.57
N TYR A 284 3.58 -7.64 -8.95
CA TYR A 284 2.57 -8.04 -7.99
C TYR A 284 2.01 -9.43 -8.27
N GLN A 285 1.59 -10.09 -7.19
CA GLN A 285 0.81 -11.31 -7.25
C GLN A 285 -0.46 -11.11 -6.40
N PRO A 286 -1.65 -11.53 -6.88
CA PRO A 286 -2.86 -11.47 -6.06
C PRO A 286 -2.70 -12.25 -4.76
N VAL A 287 -3.26 -11.70 -3.68
CA VAL A 287 -3.46 -12.46 -2.44
C VAL A 287 -4.46 -13.59 -2.73
N SER A 288 -4.18 -14.75 -2.19
CA SER A 288 -4.94 -15.99 -2.38
C SER A 288 -5.22 -16.64 -1.03
N GLU A 289 -6.27 -17.45 -0.96
CA GLU A 289 -6.65 -18.08 0.31
C GLU A 289 -5.58 -19.06 0.82
N VAL A 290 -4.70 -19.54 -0.06
CA VAL A 290 -3.51 -20.35 0.29
C VAL A 290 -2.52 -19.59 1.19
N ASP A 291 -2.54 -18.26 1.18
CA ASP A 291 -1.62 -17.42 1.95
C ASP A 291 -1.84 -17.53 3.46
N VAL A 292 -2.98 -18.06 3.88
CA VAL A 292 -3.25 -18.33 5.30
C VAL A 292 -2.52 -19.58 5.81
N LEU A 293 -2.09 -20.48 4.92
CA LEU A 293 -1.50 -21.76 5.31
C LEU A 293 -0.17 -21.62 6.04
N PRO A 294 0.76 -20.73 5.63
CA PRO A 294 1.97 -20.44 6.42
C PRO A 294 1.67 -20.00 7.86
N GLN A 295 0.57 -19.27 8.09
CA GLN A 295 0.13 -18.87 9.42
C GLN A 295 -0.41 -20.05 10.23
N LEU A 296 -1.28 -20.87 9.62
CA LEU A 296 -1.90 -22.02 10.28
C LEU A 296 -0.92 -23.17 10.53
N PHE A 297 0.00 -23.40 9.59
CA PHE A 297 0.94 -24.51 9.58
C PHE A 297 2.36 -23.97 9.42
N PRO A 298 2.90 -23.27 10.44
CA PRO A 298 4.22 -22.67 10.36
C PRO A 298 5.33 -23.72 10.21
N PRO A 299 6.49 -23.34 9.66
CA PRO A 299 7.69 -24.18 9.68
C PRO A 299 8.09 -24.51 11.14
N THR A 300 8.59 -25.72 11.38
CA THR A 300 9.05 -26.14 12.73
C THR A 300 10.25 -25.34 13.27
N LYS A 301 10.89 -24.50 12.43
CA LYS A 301 12.06 -23.70 12.76
C LYS A 301 11.88 -22.19 12.52
N SER A 302 10.67 -21.70 12.24
CA SER A 302 10.45 -20.26 12.03
C SER A 302 10.42 -19.51 13.37
N TRP A 303 11.00 -18.32 13.42
CA TRP A 303 10.95 -17.46 14.61
C TRP A 303 9.56 -16.85 14.84
N SER A 304 8.75 -16.70 13.78
CA SER A 304 7.36 -16.23 13.85
C SER A 304 6.59 -16.70 12.60
N PRO A 305 5.28 -17.03 12.72
CA PRO A 305 4.44 -17.29 11.55
C PRO A 305 4.24 -16.02 10.71
N LEU A 306 4.19 -16.18 9.37
CA LEU A 306 3.73 -15.15 8.45
C LEU A 306 2.28 -14.79 8.81
N VAL A 307 2.04 -13.56 9.25
CA VAL A 307 0.69 -13.08 9.56
C VAL A 307 0.08 -12.45 8.32
N VAL A 308 -1.13 -12.88 7.98
CA VAL A 308 -1.89 -12.31 6.87
C VAL A 308 -2.97 -11.40 7.46
N ALA A 309 -2.92 -10.10 7.21
CA ALA A 309 -3.95 -9.14 7.63
C ALA A 309 -5.22 -9.30 6.79
N SER A 310 -5.13 -9.63 5.51
CA SER A 310 -6.30 -9.71 4.63
C SER A 310 -7.32 -10.83 4.95
N ILE A 311 -7.06 -11.70 5.93
CA ILE A 311 -7.99 -12.77 6.36
C ILE A 311 -9.10 -12.28 7.30
N GLY A 312 -9.08 -11.00 7.67
CA GLY A 312 -10.05 -10.37 8.55
C GLY A 312 -9.66 -10.40 10.03
N PRO A 313 -10.24 -9.51 10.86
CA PRO A 313 -9.80 -9.22 12.23
C PRO A 313 -9.93 -10.38 13.22
N TYR A 314 -10.64 -11.45 12.83
CA TYR A 314 -10.86 -12.65 13.64
C TYR A 314 -10.58 -13.95 12.84
N GLY A 315 -9.80 -13.86 11.76
CA GLY A 315 -9.64 -14.98 10.84
C GLY A 315 -10.97 -15.36 10.19
N GLU A 316 -11.74 -14.40 9.70
CA GLU A 316 -13.05 -14.68 9.11
C GLU A 316 -12.95 -15.54 7.86
N LEU A 317 -11.88 -15.39 7.08
CA LEU A 317 -11.56 -16.34 6.01
C LEU A 317 -11.45 -17.78 6.56
N LEU A 318 -10.88 -17.93 7.76
CA LEU A 318 -10.74 -19.21 8.45
C LEU A 318 -12.06 -19.73 9.02
N ASN A 319 -13.07 -18.89 9.25
CA ASN A 319 -14.33 -19.27 9.89
C ASN A 319 -15.50 -19.41 8.90
N ASN A 320 -15.47 -18.70 7.76
CA ASN A 320 -16.58 -18.60 6.79
C ASN A 320 -16.29 -19.26 5.44
N HIS A 321 -15.30 -20.14 5.34
CA HIS A 321 -14.89 -20.83 4.10
C HIS A 321 -15.94 -21.84 3.58
N GLN A 322 -16.96 -22.22 4.38
CA GLN A 322 -17.90 -23.28 4.01
C GLN A 322 -18.84 -22.79 2.91
N GLY A 323 -18.75 -23.39 1.72
CA GLY A 323 -19.60 -23.05 0.57
C GLY A 323 -19.13 -21.88 -0.30
N LEU A 324 -17.94 -21.33 -0.05
CA LEU A 324 -17.34 -20.33 -0.94
C LEU A 324 -16.65 -21.00 -2.15
N VAL A 325 -16.89 -20.47 -3.34
CA VAL A 325 -16.07 -20.75 -4.53
C VAL A 325 -14.65 -20.23 -4.26
N ARG A 326 -13.61 -20.87 -4.80
CA ARG A 326 -12.19 -20.46 -4.67
C ARG A 326 -12.02 -18.94 -4.79
N ASN A 327 -11.35 -18.32 -3.81
CA ASN A 327 -11.15 -16.86 -3.68
C ASN A 327 -12.45 -16.03 -3.53
N GLY A 328 -13.58 -16.68 -3.24
CA GLY A 328 -14.88 -16.05 -3.07
C GLY A 328 -14.93 -15.13 -1.86
N TYR A 329 -14.13 -15.42 -0.82
CA TYR A 329 -14.01 -14.57 0.36
C TYR A 329 -13.51 -13.16 -0.01
N PHE A 330 -12.38 -13.06 -0.72
CA PHE A 330 -11.81 -11.75 -1.07
C PHE A 330 -12.76 -10.95 -1.94
N LYS A 331 -13.46 -11.60 -2.88
CA LYS A 331 -14.49 -10.94 -3.69
C LYS A 331 -15.61 -10.37 -2.82
N MET A 332 -16.15 -11.18 -1.89
CA MET A 332 -17.22 -10.75 -0.98
C MET A 332 -16.78 -9.58 -0.09
N VAL A 333 -15.59 -9.66 0.50
CA VAL A 333 -15.06 -8.62 1.40
C VAL A 333 -14.78 -7.32 0.64
N LEU A 334 -14.21 -7.40 -0.56
CA LEU A 334 -13.95 -6.24 -1.41
C LEU A 334 -15.25 -5.56 -1.86
N GLU A 335 -16.29 -6.31 -2.22
CA GLU A 335 -17.60 -5.73 -2.54
C GLU A 335 -18.24 -5.05 -1.30
N SER A 336 -18.16 -5.67 -0.12
CA SER A 336 -18.60 -5.06 1.13
C SER A 336 -17.83 -3.76 1.44
N LEU A 337 -16.51 -3.75 1.24
CA LEU A 337 -15.67 -2.56 1.41
C LEU A 337 -16.11 -1.44 0.45
N LYS A 338 -16.33 -1.76 -0.84
CA LYS A 338 -16.82 -0.81 -1.84
C LYS A 338 -18.16 -0.20 -1.43
N GLU A 339 -19.13 -1.02 -1.03
CA GLU A 339 -20.44 -0.54 -0.57
C GLU A 339 -20.31 0.42 0.61
N LYS A 340 -19.50 0.08 1.60
CA LYS A 340 -19.27 0.94 2.77
C LYS A 340 -18.56 2.23 2.40
N LEU A 341 -17.61 2.19 1.46
CA LEU A 341 -16.98 3.39 0.91
C LEU A 341 -18.00 4.30 0.20
N VAL A 342 -18.98 3.76 -0.55
CA VAL A 342 -20.08 4.57 -1.12
C VAL A 342 -20.90 5.23 -0.01
N ARG A 343 -21.27 4.48 1.03
CA ARG A 343 -22.05 5.00 2.15
C ARG A 343 -21.28 6.09 2.90
N TYR A 344 -19.98 5.88 3.13
CA TYR A 344 -19.10 6.87 3.74
C TYR A 344 -19.01 8.14 2.89
N ARG A 345 -18.77 8.01 1.58
CA ARG A 345 -18.75 9.12 0.62
C ARG A 345 -20.05 9.94 0.69
N SER A 346 -21.19 9.26 0.73
CA SER A 346 -22.51 9.89 0.82
C SER A 346 -22.71 10.63 2.15
N SER A 347 -22.25 10.04 3.25
CA SER A 347 -22.25 10.66 4.58
C SER A 347 -21.39 11.94 4.61
N VAL A 348 -20.18 11.89 4.07
CA VAL A 348 -19.30 13.07 3.95
C VAL A 348 -19.96 14.17 3.10
N ALA A 349 -20.57 13.81 1.97
CA ALA A 349 -21.28 14.77 1.11
C ALA A 349 -22.46 15.44 1.81
N SER A 350 -23.22 14.69 2.63
CA SER A 350 -24.35 15.25 3.40
C SER A 350 -23.91 16.25 4.46
N ARG A 351 -22.74 16.02 5.09
CA ARG A 351 -22.18 16.91 6.12
C ARG A 351 -21.51 18.14 5.52
N ASN A 352 -20.86 18.00 4.37
CA ASN A 352 -20.07 19.05 3.72
C ASN A 352 -20.50 19.21 2.26
N SER A 353 -21.65 19.84 2.02
CA SER A 353 -22.18 20.05 0.66
C SER A 353 -21.22 20.81 -0.27
N ALA A 354 -20.34 21.63 0.28
CA ALA A 354 -19.33 22.37 -0.46
C ALA A 354 -18.18 21.48 -1.00
N ASP A 355 -17.98 20.27 -0.45
CA ASP A 355 -16.94 19.32 -0.90
C ASP A 355 -17.39 18.44 -2.08
N THR A 356 -18.61 18.66 -2.59
CA THR A 356 -19.19 17.87 -3.70
C THR A 356 -18.35 17.93 -4.99
N ASN A 357 -17.58 19.00 -5.20
CA ASN A 357 -16.66 19.11 -6.34
C ASN A 357 -15.41 18.21 -6.25
N ALA A 358 -15.13 17.64 -5.07
CA ALA A 358 -14.03 16.69 -4.82
C ALA A 358 -14.47 15.23 -4.93
N TRP A 359 -15.55 14.95 -5.67
CA TRP A 359 -16.01 13.58 -5.89
C TRP A 359 -15.00 12.77 -6.68
N TRP A 360 -14.79 11.57 -6.18
CA TRP A 360 -13.92 10.55 -6.73
C TRP A 360 -14.75 9.36 -7.19
N ASN A 361 -14.26 8.70 -8.24
CA ASN A 361 -14.82 7.45 -8.73
C ASN A 361 -14.29 6.29 -7.89
N LEU A 362 -15.13 5.29 -7.64
CA LEU A 362 -14.67 4.07 -6.98
C LEU A 362 -13.73 3.32 -7.94
N PRO A 363 -12.46 3.13 -7.58
CA PRO A 363 -11.56 2.37 -8.42
C PRO A 363 -11.83 0.88 -8.32
N THR A 364 -11.23 0.12 -9.22
CA THR A 364 -11.05 -1.32 -9.01
C THR A 364 -10.13 -1.51 -7.80
N ILE A 365 -10.57 -2.27 -6.80
CA ILE A 365 -9.79 -2.55 -5.60
C ILE A 365 -9.35 -4.01 -5.66
N ALA A 366 -8.05 -4.25 -5.49
CA ALA A 366 -7.48 -5.59 -5.42
C ALA A 366 -6.52 -5.71 -4.24
N THR A 367 -6.40 -6.91 -3.69
CA THR A 367 -5.44 -7.25 -2.63
C THR A 367 -4.26 -7.99 -3.24
N VAL A 368 -3.05 -7.47 -3.04
CA VAL A 368 -1.86 -7.99 -3.72
C VAL A 368 -0.67 -8.07 -2.78
N HIS A 369 0.29 -8.92 -3.13
CA HIS A 369 1.66 -8.84 -2.65
C HIS A 369 2.48 -8.10 -3.69
N VAL A 370 3.32 -7.14 -3.29
CA VAL A 370 4.18 -6.36 -4.20
C VAL A 370 5.63 -6.59 -3.81
N MET A 371 6.36 -7.32 -4.63
CA MET A 371 7.71 -7.80 -4.28
C MET A 371 8.56 -8.05 -5.52
N SER A 372 9.87 -8.19 -5.29
CA SER A 372 10.82 -8.62 -6.29
C SER A 372 10.61 -10.09 -6.69
N ASN A 373 11.31 -10.55 -7.73
CA ASN A 373 11.33 -11.97 -8.10
C ASN A 373 11.81 -12.87 -6.96
N TRP A 374 12.71 -12.38 -6.11
CA TRP A 374 13.16 -13.09 -4.92
C TRP A 374 12.01 -13.29 -3.92
N GLY A 375 11.27 -12.23 -3.61
CA GLY A 375 10.13 -12.28 -2.69
C GLY A 375 9.05 -13.25 -3.19
N HIS A 376 8.70 -13.17 -4.49
CA HIS A 376 7.72 -14.09 -5.10
C HIS A 376 8.19 -15.54 -5.04
N GLY A 377 9.46 -15.79 -5.33
CA GLY A 377 10.05 -17.12 -5.26
C GLY A 377 10.03 -17.71 -3.85
N LEU A 378 10.26 -16.88 -2.82
CA LEU A 378 10.21 -17.31 -1.43
C LEU A 378 8.76 -17.55 -0.95
N LEU A 379 7.82 -16.67 -1.31
CA LEU A 379 6.40 -16.87 -1.05
C LEU A 379 5.90 -18.20 -1.65
N GLY A 380 6.30 -18.51 -2.88
CA GLY A 380 6.01 -19.81 -3.51
C GLY A 380 6.51 -21.01 -2.69
N ARG A 381 7.76 -20.96 -2.22
CA ARG A 381 8.32 -22.03 -1.36
C ARG A 381 7.57 -22.19 -0.06
N GLU A 382 7.17 -21.09 0.58
CA GLU A 382 6.41 -21.15 1.83
C GLU A 382 5.00 -21.71 1.63
N ARG A 383 4.32 -21.34 0.54
CA ARG A 383 3.05 -21.95 0.15
C ARG A 383 3.18 -23.46 -0.05
N ASP A 384 4.16 -23.90 -0.85
CA ASP A 384 4.40 -25.33 -1.11
C ASP A 384 4.78 -26.11 0.15
N GLY A 385 5.60 -25.49 0.99
CA GLY A 385 6.00 -26.04 2.28
C GLY A 385 4.81 -26.22 3.22
N ALA A 386 3.96 -25.20 3.34
CA ALA A 386 2.75 -25.25 4.14
C ALA A 386 1.80 -26.32 3.62
N LEU A 387 1.56 -26.37 2.31
CA LEU A 387 0.74 -27.41 1.67
C LEU A 387 1.24 -28.81 1.94
N SER A 388 2.54 -29.03 1.78
CA SER A 388 3.17 -30.33 2.08
C SER A 388 2.95 -30.76 3.53
N ARG A 389 2.95 -29.83 4.49
CA ARG A 389 2.65 -30.11 5.90
C ARG A 389 1.17 -30.48 6.07
N VAL A 390 0.27 -29.75 5.43
CA VAL A 390 -1.17 -30.04 5.44
C VAL A 390 -1.47 -31.43 4.87
N TYR A 391 -0.92 -31.78 3.69
CA TYR A 391 -1.12 -33.10 3.09
C TYR A 391 -0.62 -34.24 3.98
N LYS A 392 0.54 -34.07 4.64
CA LYS A 392 1.06 -35.05 5.60
C LYS A 392 0.11 -35.25 6.78
N LEU A 393 -0.44 -34.16 7.33
CA LEU A 393 -1.42 -34.23 8.41
C LEU A 393 -2.72 -34.90 7.96
N ARG A 394 -3.25 -34.56 6.78
CA ARG A 394 -4.44 -35.21 6.20
C ARG A 394 -4.26 -36.70 6.00
N LYS A 395 -3.12 -37.14 5.46
CA LYS A 395 -2.82 -38.56 5.28
C LYS A 395 -2.78 -39.32 6.61
N ARG A 396 -2.17 -38.72 7.65
CA ARG A 396 -2.15 -39.29 9.00
C ARG A 396 -3.55 -39.34 9.63
N TRP A 397 -4.32 -38.26 9.47
CA TRP A 397 -5.70 -38.19 9.97
C TRP A 397 -6.62 -39.24 9.33
N LEU A 398 -6.61 -39.36 7.98
CA LEU A 398 -7.38 -40.37 7.26
C LEU A 398 -6.99 -41.80 7.66
N ALA A 399 -5.70 -42.04 7.95
CA ALA A 399 -5.24 -43.32 8.46
C ALA A 399 -5.81 -43.61 9.87
N ASN A 400 -5.84 -42.61 10.75
CA ASN A 400 -6.42 -42.72 12.09
C ASN A 400 -7.95 -42.91 12.04
N GLU A 401 -8.66 -42.23 11.15
CA GLU A 401 -10.10 -42.40 11.00
C GLU A 401 -10.46 -43.80 10.48
N LYS A 402 -9.72 -44.31 9.48
CA LYS A 402 -9.84 -45.71 9.03
C LYS A 402 -9.57 -46.71 10.16
N ARG A 403 -8.60 -46.43 11.04
CA ARG A 403 -8.31 -47.26 12.23
C ARG A 403 -9.41 -47.20 13.29
N ARG A 404 -10.02 -46.03 13.53
CA ARG A 404 -11.18 -45.93 14.44
C ARG A 404 -12.40 -46.69 13.90
N SER A 405 -12.55 -46.79 12.58
CA SER A 405 -13.60 -47.61 11.94
C SER A 405 -13.29 -49.13 11.92
N LYS A 406 -12.05 -49.55 12.21
CA LYS A 406 -11.59 -50.95 12.30
C LYS A 406 -10.50 -51.08 13.38
N PRO A 407 -10.86 -51.39 14.64
CA PRO A 407 -9.90 -51.42 15.75
C PRO A 407 -8.80 -52.47 15.54
N LEU A 408 -7.57 -52.11 15.93
CA LEU A 408 -6.38 -52.96 15.89
C LEU A 408 -6.43 -54.03 16.99
N THR A 409 -5.63 -55.09 16.84
CA THR A 409 -5.51 -56.13 17.89
C THR A 409 -4.65 -55.64 19.06
N GLU A 410 -4.88 -56.15 20.29
CA GLU A 410 -4.24 -55.68 21.55
C GLU A 410 -2.71 -55.45 21.44
N ARG A 411 -2.00 -56.32 20.72
CA ARG A 411 -0.54 -56.24 20.53
C ARG A 411 -0.07 -55.02 19.72
N GLU A 412 -0.93 -54.48 18.88
CA GLU A 412 -0.66 -53.31 18.04
C GLU A 412 -1.00 -52.00 18.78
N ALA A 413 -1.76 -52.07 19.88
CA ALA A 413 -2.14 -50.93 20.71
C ALA A 413 -1.00 -50.49 21.65
N ASP A 414 -0.30 -51.43 22.27
CA ASP A 414 0.80 -51.14 23.21
C ASP A 414 2.00 -50.43 22.56
N VAL A 415 2.28 -50.72 21.29
CA VAL A 415 3.35 -50.04 20.52
C VAL A 415 2.94 -48.60 20.14
N PHE A 416 1.65 -48.32 20.11
CA PHE A 416 1.10 -47.02 19.70
C PHE A 416 0.93 -46.05 20.87
N GLU A 417 0.62 -46.52 22.08
CA GLU A 417 0.59 -45.66 23.29
C GLU A 417 1.94 -44.95 23.51
N ALA A 418 3.05 -45.61 23.21
CA ALA A 418 4.40 -45.03 23.27
C ALA A 418 4.64 -43.92 22.21
N ASP A 419 3.93 -43.95 21.07
CA ASP A 419 3.97 -42.92 20.02
C ASP A 419 2.96 -41.78 20.29
N GLU A 420 1.84 -42.06 20.98
CA GLU A 420 0.84 -41.06 21.38
C GLU A 420 1.30 -40.19 22.57
N GLU A 421 2.12 -40.74 23.47
CA GLU A 421 2.71 -39.96 24.58
C GLU A 421 3.69 -38.87 24.09
N ALA A 422 4.27 -39.06 22.89
CA ALA A 422 5.04 -38.03 22.17
C ALA A 422 4.16 -36.94 21.53
N TYR A 423 2.83 -37.09 21.60
CA TYR A 423 1.82 -36.31 20.90
C TYR A 423 0.94 -35.45 21.82
N ASN A 424 1.36 -35.19 23.06
CA ASN A 424 0.72 -34.20 23.93
C ASN A 424 0.85 -32.80 23.31
N LEU A 425 -0.08 -32.50 22.40
CA LEU A 425 -0.37 -31.19 21.86
C LEU A 425 -0.96 -30.37 22.99
N VAL A 426 -0.15 -29.44 23.48
CA VAL A 426 -0.60 -28.35 24.36
C VAL A 426 -1.81 -27.67 23.70
N LEU A 427 -2.88 -27.47 24.47
CA LEU A 427 -4.12 -26.78 24.10
C LEU A 427 -3.84 -25.50 23.29
N ASP A 428 -3.96 -25.62 21.96
CA ASP A 428 -3.74 -24.54 21.00
C ASP A 428 -5.12 -23.97 20.59
N PRO A 429 -5.39 -22.66 20.75
CA PRO A 429 -6.66 -22.05 20.36
C PRO A 429 -7.04 -22.25 18.88
N TYR A 430 -6.11 -22.65 18.01
CA TYR A 430 -6.35 -22.93 16.59
C TYR A 430 -6.64 -24.40 16.26
N GLU A 431 -6.70 -25.31 17.24
CA GLU A 431 -6.81 -26.77 17.01
C GLU A 431 -8.09 -27.15 16.23
N ALA A 432 -9.24 -26.59 16.60
CA ALA A 432 -10.51 -26.83 15.90
C ALA A 432 -10.48 -26.36 14.44
N GLN A 433 -9.83 -25.22 14.17
CA GLN A 433 -9.67 -24.66 12.82
C GLN A 433 -8.70 -25.51 12.00
N ARG A 434 -7.55 -25.92 12.56
CA ARG A 434 -6.61 -26.82 11.88
C ARG A 434 -7.26 -28.15 11.50
N ILE A 435 -8.05 -28.74 12.41
CA ILE A 435 -8.79 -29.99 12.13
C ILE A 435 -9.78 -29.79 10.99
N TRP A 436 -10.54 -28.68 10.97
CA TRP A 436 -11.45 -28.39 9.87
C TRP A 436 -10.69 -28.27 8.53
N TRP A 437 -9.59 -27.52 8.49
CA TRP A 437 -8.78 -27.34 7.27
C TRP A 437 -8.17 -28.63 6.74
N ILE A 438 -7.81 -29.57 7.64
CA ILE A 438 -7.32 -30.89 7.27
C ILE A 438 -8.43 -31.78 6.69
N ARG A 439 -9.66 -31.63 7.19
CA ARG A 439 -10.82 -32.48 6.82
C ARG A 439 -11.54 -31.99 5.56
N GLU A 440 -11.92 -30.71 5.55
CA GLU A 440 -12.87 -30.08 4.63
C GLU A 440 -12.29 -28.81 3.97
N GLY A 441 -11.02 -28.47 4.24
CA GLY A 441 -10.33 -27.24 3.82
C GLY A 441 -10.07 -27.04 2.33
N ILE A 442 -9.13 -26.15 1.98
CA ILE A 442 -8.78 -25.83 0.58
C ILE A 442 -8.18 -27.01 -0.21
N LEU A 443 -7.81 -28.11 0.45
CA LEU A 443 -7.16 -29.26 -0.19
C LEU A 443 -7.96 -29.86 -1.37
N PRO A 444 -9.28 -30.07 -1.29
CA PRO A 444 -10.11 -30.41 -2.45
C PRO A 444 -10.01 -29.46 -3.66
N PHE A 445 -9.53 -28.22 -3.51
CA PHE A 445 -9.35 -27.26 -4.62
C PHE A 445 -7.92 -27.17 -5.16
N LEU A 446 -6.97 -27.90 -4.57
CA LEU A 446 -5.57 -27.97 -5.01
C LEU A 446 -5.23 -29.29 -5.69
N ASP A 447 -6.08 -30.30 -5.50
CA ASP A 447 -6.04 -31.59 -6.18
C ASP A 447 -6.86 -31.58 -7.51
N GLU A 448 -7.49 -30.45 -7.86
CA GLU A 448 -8.09 -30.12 -9.18
C GLU A 448 -7.24 -29.08 -9.92
#